data_AF-A0A3B8XKL8-F1
#
_entry.id   AF-A0A3B8XKL8-F1
#
_cell.length_a   1.000
_cell.length_b   1.000
_cell.length_c   1.000
_cell.angle_alpha   90.00
_cell.angle_beta   90.00
_cell.angle_gamma   90.00
#
_symmetry.space_group_name_H-M   'P 1'
#
loop_
_entity.id
_entity.type
_entity.pdbx_description
1 polymer ?
#
loop_
_entity_poly.entity_id
_entity_poly.type
_entity_poly.pdbx_seq_one_letter_code
_entity_poly.pdbx_strand_id
1 'polypeptide(L)'
;MDLRESLDVLMFVAACAVLLTGFPVAFTLAGVALLFGLIGMALGVFDFGFMAALPQRIYGNMTNDVLIAVPLFVFMGTMLERSKVAEELLENMGRLFGRLRGGLGFSVSIVGALL
;
A
#
# COMPACT_ATOMS: atom_id res chain seq x y z
N MET A 1 24.01 -23.34 3.24
CA MET A 1 22.67 -22.74 3.29
C MET A 1 21.69 -23.87 3.20
N ASP A 2 20.74 -23.92 4.12
CA ASP A 2 19.65 -24.88 4.00
C ASP A 2 18.84 -24.57 2.73
N LEU A 3 18.22 -25.59 2.15
CA LEU A 3 17.41 -25.46 0.93
C LEU A 3 16.29 -24.42 1.11
N ARG A 4 15.77 -24.30 2.34
CA ARG A 4 14.79 -23.29 2.77
C ARG A 4 15.32 -21.86 2.61
N GLU A 5 16.45 -21.57 3.26
CA GLU A 5 17.06 -20.23 3.26
C GLU A 5 17.42 -19.79 1.83
N SER A 6 17.87 -20.74 1.00
CA SER A 6 18.24 -20.47 -0.39
C SER A 6 17.01 -20.07 -1.22
N LEU A 7 15.87 -20.75 -1.02
CA LEU A 7 14.61 -20.42 -1.68
C LEU A 7 14.04 -19.08 -1.21
N ASP A 8 14.16 -18.76 0.09
CA ASP A 8 13.68 -17.49 0.63
C ASP A 8 14.44 -16.30 0.02
N VAL A 9 15.78 -16.40 -0.05
CA VAL A 9 16.64 -15.37 -0.67
C VAL A 9 16.35 -15.26 -2.17
N LEU A 10 16.22 -16.39 -2.87
CA LEU A 10 15.87 -16.40 -4.30
C LEU A 10 14.50 -15.77 -4.55
N MET A 11 13.50 -16.06 -3.71
CA MET A 11 12.16 -15.48 -3.83
C MET A 11 12.20 -13.97 -3.66
N PHE A 12 12.96 -13.47 -2.67
CA PHE A 12 13.12 -12.04 -2.44
C PHE A 12 13.78 -11.34 -3.64
N VAL A 13 14.90 -11.88 -4.13
CA VAL A 13 15.60 -11.32 -5.29
C VAL A 13 14.71 -11.36 -6.54
N ALA A 14 13.98 -12.45 -6.76
CA ALA A 14 13.03 -12.57 -7.86
C ALA A 14 11.90 -11.53 -7.76
N ALA A 15 11.33 -11.34 -6.56
CA ALA A 15 10.29 -10.34 -6.34
C ALA A 15 10.80 -8.92 -6.66
N CYS A 16 12.00 -8.57 -6.17
CA CYS A 16 12.63 -7.29 -6.50
C CYS A 16 12.88 -7.14 -8.01
N ALA A 17 13.44 -8.16 -8.67
CA ALA A 17 13.71 -8.11 -10.10
C ALA A 17 12.43 -7.92 -10.93
N VAL A 18 11.35 -8.63 -10.60
CA VAL A 18 10.06 -8.51 -11.29
C VAL A 18 9.40 -7.16 -10.99
N LEU A 19 9.50 -6.64 -9.76
CA LEU A 19 8.99 -5.28 -9.44
C LEU A 19 9.67 -4.19 -10.28
N LEU A 20 10.97 -4.32 -10.54
CA LEU A 20 11.71 -3.36 -11.37
C LEU A 20 11.27 -3.35 -12.85
N THR A 21 10.55 -4.38 -13.31
CA THR A 21 9.98 -4.39 -14.68
C THR A 21 8.79 -3.45 -14.86
N GLY A 22 8.25 -2.90 -13.75
CA GLY A 22 7.11 -1.96 -13.77
C GLY A 22 5.74 -2.63 -13.88
N PHE A 23 5.65 -3.96 -13.77
CA PHE A 23 4.38 -4.68 -13.72
C PHE A 23 3.61 -4.38 -12.41
N PRO A 24 2.26 -4.38 -12.39
CA PRO A 24 1.52 -3.96 -11.20
C PRO A 24 1.86 -4.82 -9.97
N VAL A 25 2.17 -4.15 -8.86
CA VAL A 25 2.73 -4.73 -7.62
C VAL A 25 1.91 -5.90 -7.08
N ALA A 26 0.58 -5.83 -7.15
CA ALA A 26 -0.29 -6.90 -6.65
C ALA A 26 -0.04 -8.23 -7.39
N PHE A 27 0.10 -8.19 -8.71
CA PHE A 27 0.30 -9.40 -9.52
C PHE A 27 1.73 -9.91 -9.42
N THR A 28 2.72 -9.02 -9.32
CA THR A 28 4.13 -9.44 -9.17
C THR A 28 4.34 -10.17 -7.85
N LEU A 29 3.86 -9.60 -6.74
CA LEU A 29 4.00 -10.21 -5.41
C LEU A 29 3.21 -11.52 -5.32
N ALA A 30 1.95 -11.54 -5.76
CA ALA A 30 1.14 -12.76 -5.74
C ALA A 30 1.72 -13.86 -6.64
N GLY A 31 2.14 -13.49 -7.86
CA GLY A 31 2.71 -14.42 -8.83
C GLY A 31 4.01 -15.04 -8.36
N VAL A 32 4.97 -14.22 -7.90
CA VAL A 32 6.25 -14.72 -7.37
C VAL A 32 6.04 -15.58 -6.13
N ALA A 33 5.16 -15.17 -5.20
CA ALA A 33 4.85 -15.95 -4.01
C ALA A 33 4.23 -17.32 -4.34
N LEU A 34 3.29 -17.37 -5.29
CA LEU A 34 2.68 -18.64 -5.73
C LEU A 34 3.68 -19.54 -6.46
N LEU A 35 4.53 -18.96 -7.31
CA LEU A 35 5.53 -19.71 -8.10
C LEU A 35 6.56 -20.36 -7.18
N PHE A 36 7.13 -19.61 -6.24
CA PHE A 36 8.03 -20.14 -5.21
C PHE A 36 7.31 -21.08 -4.24
N GLY A 37 6.03 -20.82 -3.95
CA GLY A 37 5.12 -21.72 -3.24
C GLY A 37 5.04 -23.11 -3.90
N LEU A 38 4.81 -23.16 -5.22
CA LEU A 38 4.75 -24.42 -5.95
C LEU A 38 6.11 -25.12 -6.04
N ILE A 39 7.20 -24.36 -6.22
CA ILE A 39 8.57 -24.91 -6.25
C ILE A 39 8.92 -25.53 -4.90
N GLY A 40 8.69 -24.84 -3.79
CA GLY A 40 9.02 -25.38 -2.47
C GLY A 40 8.13 -26.56 -2.06
N MET A 41 6.89 -26.63 -2.55
CA MET A 41 6.07 -27.83 -2.43
C MET A 41 6.67 -29.01 -3.21
N ALA A 42 7.08 -28.79 -4.47
CA ALA A 42 7.70 -29.83 -5.30
C ALA A 42 9.03 -30.34 -4.71
N LEU A 43 9.78 -29.47 -4.03
CA LEU A 43 11.03 -29.80 -3.35
C LEU A 43 10.83 -30.37 -1.93
N GLY A 44 9.59 -30.52 -1.45
CA GLY A 44 9.28 -31.06 -0.11
C GLY A 44 9.67 -30.14 1.04
N VAL A 45 9.82 -28.84 0.77
CA VAL A 45 10.34 -27.84 1.71
C VAL A 45 9.28 -27.42 2.73
N PHE A 46 8.01 -27.38 2.32
CA PHE A 46 6.83 -27.08 3.13
C PHE A 46 5.58 -27.85 2.68
N ASP A 47 4.65 -28.04 3.62
CA ASP A 47 3.49 -28.93 3.49
C ASP A 47 2.35 -28.32 2.65
N PHE A 48 1.56 -29.17 1.97
CA PHE A 48 0.39 -28.78 1.19
C PHE A 48 -0.66 -28.04 2.03
N GLY A 49 -0.73 -28.34 3.33
CA GLY A 49 -1.64 -27.65 4.26
C GLY A 49 -1.49 -26.12 4.30
N PHE A 50 -0.29 -25.58 4.06
CA PHE A 50 -0.06 -24.13 4.00
C PHE A 50 -0.70 -23.48 2.77
N MET A 51 -0.75 -24.20 1.65
CA MET A 51 -1.39 -23.72 0.43
C MET A 51 -2.92 -23.68 0.60
N ALA A 52 -3.48 -24.69 1.27
CA ALA A 52 -4.91 -24.75 1.62
C ALA A 52 -5.35 -23.64 2.60
N ALA A 53 -4.43 -23.07 3.36
CA ALA A 53 -4.69 -21.93 4.26
C ALA A 53 -4.70 -20.57 3.56
N LEU A 54 -4.22 -20.47 2.31
CA LEU A 54 -4.18 -19.20 1.57
C LEU A 54 -5.55 -18.56 1.33
N PRO A 55 -6.59 -19.30 0.89
CA PRO A 55 -7.92 -18.71 0.68
C PRO A 55 -8.48 -18.10 1.96
N GLN A 56 -8.31 -18.77 3.10
CA GLN A 56 -8.77 -18.28 4.40
C GLN A 56 -8.02 -17.01 4.82
N ARG A 57 -6.69 -16.93 4.55
CA ARG A 57 -5.92 -15.71 4.79
C ARG A 57 -6.36 -14.56 3.89
N ILE A 58 -6.63 -14.82 2.61
CA ILE A 58 -7.11 -13.80 1.67
C ILE A 58 -8.47 -13.28 2.15
N TYR A 59 -9.39 -14.18 2.49
CA TYR A 59 -10.70 -13.80 2.99
C TYR A 59 -10.60 -12.99 4.30
N GLY A 60 -9.76 -13.43 5.24
CA GLY A 60 -9.52 -12.69 6.49
C GLY A 60 -8.95 -11.28 6.26
N ASN A 61 -8.10 -11.09 5.24
CA ASN A 61 -7.62 -9.77 4.86
C ASN A 61 -8.72 -8.92 4.21
N MET A 62 -9.58 -9.50 3.38
CA MET A 62 -10.70 -8.77 2.76
C MET A 62 -11.71 -8.24 3.80
N THR A 63 -11.90 -8.96 4.90
CA THR A 63 -12.77 -8.55 6.01
C THR A 63 -12.09 -7.62 7.01
N ASN A 64 -10.89 -7.13 6.71
CA ASN A 64 -10.17 -6.24 7.61
C ASN A 64 -10.82 -4.85 7.61
N ASP A 65 -11.28 -4.40 8.78
CA ASP A 65 -11.93 -3.10 8.96
C ASP A 65 -11.04 -1.91 8.55
N VAL A 66 -9.72 -2.06 8.59
CA VAL A 66 -8.78 -1.03 8.11
C VAL A 66 -8.94 -0.79 6.61
N LEU A 67 -9.31 -1.80 5.82
CA LEU A 67 -9.54 -1.61 4.39
C LEU A 67 -10.80 -0.79 4.11
N ILE A 68 -11.76 -0.73 5.04
CA ILE A 68 -12.94 0.15 4.97
C ILE A 68 -12.51 1.62 5.08
N ALA A 69 -11.37 1.91 5.72
CA ALA A 69 -10.85 3.27 5.79
C ALA A 69 -10.52 3.83 4.40
N VAL A 70 -10.05 3.01 3.45
CA VAL A 70 -9.68 3.47 2.09
C VAL A 70 -10.87 4.13 1.35
N PRO A 71 -12.02 3.47 1.14
CA PRO A 71 -13.16 4.10 0.47
C PRO A 71 -13.75 5.27 1.28
N LEU A 72 -13.74 5.20 2.61
CA LEU A 72 -14.18 6.32 3.45
C LEU A 72 -13.26 7.53 3.33
N PHE A 73 -11.96 7.31 3.19
CA PHE A 73 -10.98 8.38 2.98
C PHE A 73 -11.15 9.03 1.61
N VAL A 74 -11.38 8.22 0.57
CA VAL A 74 -11.74 8.73 -0.77
C VAL A 74 -13.05 9.50 -0.73
N PHE A 75 -14.06 9.00 -0.01
CA PHE A 75 -15.33 9.70 0.17
C PHE A 75 -15.15 11.04 0.88
N MET A 76 -14.42 11.08 2.00
CA MET A 76 -14.09 12.31 2.70
C MET A 76 -13.36 13.30 1.78
N GLY A 77 -12.30 12.85 1.09
CA GLY A 77 -11.53 13.71 0.19
C GLY A 77 -12.38 14.30 -0.94
N THR A 78 -13.22 13.47 -1.57
CA THR A 78 -14.13 13.94 -2.64
C THR A 78 -15.23 14.87 -2.10
N MET A 79 -15.76 14.64 -0.90
CA MET A 79 -16.72 15.55 -0.26
C MET A 79 -16.07 16.90 0.09
N LEU A 80 -14.84 16.90 0.61
CA LEU A 80 -14.09 18.13 0.92
C LEU A 80 -13.74 18.93 -0.34
N GLU A 81 -13.38 18.25 -1.43
CA GLU A 81 -13.14 18.89 -2.74
C GLU A 81 -14.43 19.50 -3.30
N ARG A 82 -15.54 18.75 -3.29
CA ARG A 82 -16.83 19.19 -3.87
C ARG A 82 -17.50 20.29 -3.06
N SER A 83 -17.32 20.31 -1.75
CA SER A 83 -17.87 21.34 -0.87
C SER A 83 -17.08 22.65 -0.89
N LYS A 84 -15.92 22.71 -1.57
CA LYS A 84 -14.98 23.84 -1.59
C LYS A 84 -14.43 24.26 -0.23
N VAL A 85 -14.74 23.52 0.84
CA VAL A 85 -14.26 23.80 2.20
C VAL A 85 -12.74 23.74 2.24
N ALA A 86 -12.12 22.80 1.51
CA ALA A 86 -10.66 22.70 1.43
C ALA A 86 -10.02 23.96 0.79
N GLU A 87 -10.63 24.51 -0.26
CA GLU A 87 -10.16 25.72 -0.96
C GLU A 87 -10.32 26.96 -0.07
N GLU A 88 -11.50 27.13 0.54
CA GLU A 88 -11.77 28.24 1.45
C GLU A 88 -10.85 28.24 2.67
N LEU A 89 -10.55 27.07 3.23
CA LEU A 89 -9.59 26.93 4.34
C LEU A 89 -8.18 27.34 3.92
N LEU A 90 -7.70 26.90 2.75
CA LEU A 90 -6.38 27.26 2.23
C LEU A 90 -6.25 28.76 1.96
N GLU A 91 -7.25 29.40 1.34
CA GLU A 91 -7.25 30.85 1.14
C GLU A 91 -7.22 31.61 2.46
N ASN A 92 -8.04 31.22 3.42
CA ASN A 92 -8.11 31.86 4.73
C ASN A 92 -6.80 31.70 5.52
N MET A 93 -6.17 30.52 5.46
CA MET A 93 -4.84 30.30 6.04
C MET A 93 -3.75 31.11 5.31
N GLY A 94 -3.82 31.23 3.99
CA GLY A 94 -2.94 32.10 3.21
C GLY A 94 -3.04 33.58 3.63
N ARG A 95 -4.27 34.06 3.89
CA ARG A 95 -4.51 35.42 4.41
C ARG A 95 -3.99 35.60 5.84
N LEU A 96 -4.14 34.57 6.70
CA LEU A 96 -3.65 34.58 8.08
C LEU A 96 -2.12 34.71 8.16
N PHE A 97 -1.39 33.97 7.32
CA PHE A 97 0.07 33.98 7.28
C PHE A 97 0.66 35.03 6.30
N GLY A 98 -0.19 35.82 5.63
CA GLY A 98 0.16 36.66 4.47
C GLY A 98 1.17 37.80 4.70
N ARG A 99 1.52 38.13 5.95
CA ARG A 99 2.58 39.11 6.26
C ARG A 99 3.98 38.49 6.42
N LEU A 100 4.08 37.17 6.52
CA LEU A 100 5.35 36.45 6.66
C LEU A 100 5.91 36.10 5.28
N ARG A 101 7.18 36.44 5.02
CA ARG A 101 7.89 35.99 3.82
C ARG A 101 7.95 34.45 3.84
N GLY A 102 7.25 33.79 2.91
CA GLY A 102 7.08 32.33 2.88
C GLY A 102 5.75 31.81 3.46
N GLY A 103 4.82 32.68 3.86
CA GLY A 103 3.55 32.32 4.50
C GLY A 103 2.69 31.34 3.71
N LEU A 104 2.66 31.45 2.37
CA LEU A 104 1.93 30.51 1.51
C LEU A 104 2.49 29.07 1.59
N GLY A 105 3.81 28.91 1.69
CA GLY A 105 4.44 27.58 1.81
C GLY A 105 4.13 26.93 3.15
N PHE A 106 4.21 27.69 4.25
CA PHE A 106 3.81 27.22 5.58
C PHE A 106 2.33 26.83 5.65
N SER A 107 1.45 27.65 5.06
CA SER A 107 0.01 27.34 5.00
C SER A 107 -0.25 26.04 4.25
N VAL A 108 0.40 25.81 3.11
CA VAL A 108 0.22 24.58 2.33
C VAL A 108 0.79 23.36 3.07
N SER A 109 1.96 23.46 3.69
CA SER A 109 2.55 22.34 4.45
C SER A 109 1.74 21.96 5.68
N ILE A 110 1.19 22.94 6.41
CA ILE A 110 0.38 22.68 7.63
C ILE A 110 -0.99 22.13 7.24
N VAL A 111 -1.68 22.76 6.30
CA VAL A 111 -3.02 22.33 5.87
C VAL A 111 -2.95 21.01 5.12
N GLY A 112 -1.96 20.84 4.25
CA GLY A 112 -1.72 19.58 3.53
C GLY A 112 -1.26 18.43 4.44
N ALA A 113 -0.73 18.70 5.63
CA ALA A 113 -0.43 17.66 6.62
C ALA A 113 -1.64 17.31 7.51
N LEU A 114 -2.66 18.18 7.56
CA LEU A 114 -3.89 17.99 8.34
C LEU A 114 -5.01 17.29 7.55
N LEU A 115 -4.94 17.31 6.21
CA LEU A 115 -5.86 16.65 5.28
C LEU A 115 -5.32 15.28 4.85
#